data_AF-A0A814LL40-F1
#
_entry.id   AF-A0A814LL40-F1
#
_cell.length_a   1.000
_cell.length_b   1.000
_cell.length_c   1.000
_cell.angle_alpha   90.00
_cell.angle_beta   90.00
_cell.angle_gamma   90.00
#
_symmetry.space_group_name_H-M   'P 1'
#
loop_
_entity.id
_entity.type
_entity.pdbx_description
1 polymer ?
#
loop_
_entity_poly.entity_id
_entity_poly.type
_entity_poly.pdbx_seq_one_letter_code
_entity_poly.pdbx_strand_id
1 'polypeptide(L)'
;VENTTGELLYDLIKSKLKEFNLSLSNLVGQCYDGASNMSGEFKGLASRIKADYVTAVYVHCYAHRLNLALQDACKDITEVRNTLGQINSIYNLIEGSTKRHYIFEKLQIKSNNSSLTLKYFGDTRWSSCVSVLENYEVILDTLKEINLIDKNSMAFPLYLSIFKFDFIFYLDVLTRFFNITNILSIELQTINLDYSNVKQLADSTINCLVEYKKTKFFEKFWNKNIKLANDLGIDLPSNPRIKKKPKRFIDEDNQEKSIDIKEITFNSYCLIIDKVSLAIKERFESSSI
;
A
#
# COMPACT_ATOMS: atom_id res chain seq x y z
N VAL A 1 27.69 -9.08 0.16
CA VAL A 1 27.41 -10.45 -0.33
C VAL A 1 27.60 -10.42 -1.83
N GLU A 2 28.66 -11.04 -2.34
CA GLU A 2 29.09 -10.88 -3.75
C GLU A 2 28.27 -11.72 -4.74
N ASN A 3 27.50 -12.72 -4.26
CA ASN A 3 26.51 -13.47 -5.05
C ASN A 3 25.48 -14.14 -4.12
N THR A 4 24.21 -14.20 -4.53
CA THR A 4 23.09 -14.79 -3.77
C THR A 4 22.39 -15.90 -4.55
N THR A 5 23.15 -16.77 -5.22
CA THR A 5 22.58 -17.90 -5.97
C THR A 5 21.97 -18.93 -5.02
N GLY A 6 20.98 -19.69 -5.51
CA GLY A 6 20.36 -20.75 -4.71
C GLY A 6 21.34 -21.82 -4.20
N GLU A 7 22.44 -22.04 -4.94
CA GLU A 7 23.53 -22.94 -4.54
C GLU A 7 24.33 -22.40 -3.34
N LEU A 8 24.76 -21.14 -3.41
CA LEU A 8 25.48 -20.51 -2.30
C LEU A 8 24.64 -20.46 -1.03
N LEU A 9 23.34 -20.20 -1.17
CA LEU A 9 22.41 -20.21 -0.04
C LEU A 9 22.21 -21.61 0.53
N TYR A 10 22.16 -22.64 -0.31
CA TYR A 10 22.07 -24.03 0.10
C TYR A 10 23.31 -24.45 0.91
N ASP A 11 24.50 -24.15 0.39
CA ASP A 11 25.77 -24.46 1.06
C ASP A 11 25.91 -23.72 2.38
N LEU A 12 25.50 -22.44 2.42
CA LEU A 12 25.49 -21.63 3.63
C LEU A 12 24.59 -22.25 4.72
N ILE A 13 23.36 -22.63 4.38
CA ILE A 13 22.43 -23.26 5.32
C ILE A 13 22.99 -24.58 5.82
N LYS A 14 23.53 -25.41 4.92
CA LYS A 14 24.15 -26.69 5.27
C LYS A 14 25.33 -26.53 6.22
N SER A 15 26.19 -25.54 5.96
CA SER A 15 27.32 -25.21 6.83
C SER A 15 26.85 -24.74 8.21
N LYS A 16 25.83 -23.87 8.26
CA LYS A 16 25.31 -23.32 9.52
C LYS A 16 24.60 -24.36 10.38
N LEU A 17 23.79 -25.23 9.77
CA LEU A 17 23.14 -26.33 10.50
C LEU A 17 24.16 -27.30 11.10
N LYS A 18 25.23 -27.62 10.37
CA LYS A 18 26.35 -28.42 10.88
C LYS A 18 27.04 -27.76 12.07
N GLU A 19 27.30 -26.45 12.00
CA GLU A 19 27.88 -25.67 13.10
C GLU A 19 27.03 -25.76 14.39
N PHE A 20 25.70 -25.80 14.25
CA PHE A 20 24.77 -25.97 15.36
C PHE A 20 24.52 -27.44 15.76
N ASN A 21 25.24 -28.41 15.18
CA ASN A 21 25.01 -29.85 15.37
C ASN A 21 23.58 -30.30 15.03
N LEU A 22 22.93 -29.62 14.08
CA LEU A 22 21.60 -29.97 13.58
C LEU A 22 21.73 -30.84 12.33
N SER A 23 21.16 -32.05 12.38
CA SER A 23 21.14 -32.94 11.22
C SER A 23 20.12 -32.48 10.20
N LEU A 24 20.55 -32.26 8.95
CA LEU A 24 19.64 -31.97 7.85
C LEU A 24 18.69 -33.13 7.52
N SER A 25 18.99 -34.36 7.94
CA SER A 25 18.05 -35.50 7.81
C SER A 25 16.74 -35.29 8.57
N ASN A 26 16.73 -34.40 9.56
CA ASN A 26 15.56 -34.09 10.37
C ASN A 26 14.76 -32.90 9.82
N LEU A 27 15.10 -32.42 8.62
CA LEU A 27 14.42 -31.30 8.00
C LEU A 27 13.03 -31.73 7.49
N VAL A 28 12.00 -31.10 8.05
CA VAL A 28 10.59 -31.38 7.72
C VAL A 28 9.92 -30.22 6.98
N GLY A 29 10.57 -29.07 6.90
CA GLY A 29 10.02 -27.90 6.23
C GLY A 29 11.06 -26.81 6.00
N GLN A 30 10.74 -25.94 5.06
CA GLN A 30 11.55 -24.78 4.67
C GLN A 30 10.62 -23.64 4.23
N CYS A 31 10.90 -22.40 4.64
CA CYS A 31 10.03 -21.25 4.36
C CYS A 31 10.85 -20.03 3.98
N TYR A 32 10.65 -19.53 2.76
CA TYR A 32 11.39 -18.39 2.19
C TYR A 32 10.48 -17.54 1.29
N ASP A 33 10.99 -16.40 0.80
CA ASP A 33 10.30 -15.61 -0.22
C ASP A 33 10.26 -16.32 -1.59
N GLY A 34 9.53 -15.71 -2.52
CA GLY A 34 9.32 -16.20 -3.88
C GLY A 34 10.39 -15.79 -4.88
N ALA A 35 11.54 -15.26 -4.45
CA ALA A 35 12.61 -14.90 -5.38
C ALA A 35 13.13 -16.13 -6.13
N SER A 36 13.61 -15.96 -7.36
CA SER A 36 14.06 -17.07 -8.23
C SER A 36 15.19 -17.89 -7.60
N ASN A 37 16.10 -17.25 -6.88
CA ASN A 37 17.18 -17.93 -6.16
C ASN A 37 16.69 -18.71 -4.94
N MET A 38 15.52 -18.38 -4.38
CA MET A 38 14.93 -19.07 -3.23
C MET A 38 13.97 -20.18 -3.70
N SER A 39 12.95 -19.82 -4.45
CA SER A 39 11.81 -20.68 -4.81
C SER A 39 11.91 -21.33 -6.20
N GLY A 40 12.95 -20.99 -6.97
CA GLY A 40 13.08 -21.45 -8.35
C GLY A 40 13.13 -22.97 -8.50
N GLU A 41 12.32 -23.51 -9.42
CA GLU A 41 12.11 -24.95 -9.59
C GLU A 41 13.39 -25.73 -9.90
N PHE A 42 14.30 -25.17 -10.71
CA PHE A 42 15.50 -25.89 -11.18
C PHE A 42 16.78 -25.56 -10.41
N LYS A 43 16.94 -24.29 -10.00
CA LYS A 43 18.20 -23.77 -9.44
C LYS A 43 18.03 -23.08 -8.08
N GLY A 44 16.80 -22.99 -7.58
CA GLY A 44 16.49 -22.33 -6.32
C GLY A 44 16.98 -23.15 -5.12
N LEU A 45 17.15 -22.46 -4.00
CA LEU A 45 17.43 -23.08 -2.71
C LEU A 45 16.40 -24.17 -2.37
N ALA A 46 15.11 -23.88 -2.59
CA ALA A 46 14.02 -24.74 -2.19
C ALA A 46 14.03 -26.08 -2.90
N SER A 47 14.29 -26.08 -4.21
CA SER A 47 14.38 -27.31 -4.99
C SER A 47 15.61 -28.13 -4.66
N ARG A 48 16.75 -27.48 -4.37
CA ARG A 48 17.98 -28.15 -3.93
C ARG A 48 17.79 -28.85 -2.58
N ILE A 49 17.20 -28.15 -1.59
CA ILE A 49 16.87 -28.76 -0.30
C ILE A 49 15.89 -29.93 -0.50
N LYS A 50 14.84 -29.75 -1.31
CA LYS A 50 13.84 -30.80 -1.54
C LYS A 50 14.40 -32.03 -2.27
N ALA A 51 15.40 -31.85 -3.13
CA ALA A 51 16.08 -32.94 -3.83
C ALA A 51 16.87 -33.83 -2.86
N ASP A 52 17.56 -33.24 -1.89
CA ASP A 52 18.35 -33.98 -0.89
C ASP A 52 17.49 -34.47 0.29
N TYR A 53 16.45 -33.72 0.64
CA TYR A 53 15.59 -33.94 1.81
C TYR A 53 14.12 -33.88 1.39
N VAL A 54 13.60 -35.00 0.87
CA VAL A 54 12.25 -35.10 0.29
C VAL A 54 11.14 -34.72 1.27
N THR A 55 11.38 -34.87 2.58
CA THR A 55 10.46 -34.49 3.66
C THR A 55 10.37 -32.99 3.89
N ALA A 56 11.31 -32.19 3.37
CA ALA A 56 11.39 -30.75 3.61
C ALA A 56 10.44 -29.97 2.68
N VAL A 57 9.18 -29.88 3.08
CA VAL A 57 8.14 -29.13 2.34
C VAL A 57 8.50 -27.64 2.27
N TYR A 58 8.44 -27.08 1.07
CA TYR A 58 8.62 -25.65 0.86
C TYR A 58 7.30 -24.90 1.02
N VAL A 59 7.33 -23.85 1.84
CA VAL A 59 6.22 -22.91 1.99
C VAL A 59 6.68 -21.53 1.58
N HIS A 60 5.94 -20.91 0.66
CA HIS A 60 6.18 -19.52 0.31
C HIS A 60 5.68 -18.61 1.43
N CYS A 61 6.56 -17.78 1.99
CA CYS A 61 6.28 -16.86 3.10
C CYS A 61 4.96 -16.09 2.90
N TYR A 62 3.99 -16.32 3.79
CA TYR A 62 2.67 -15.70 3.70
C TYR A 62 2.70 -14.18 3.86
N ALA A 63 3.56 -13.65 4.73
CA ALA A 63 3.74 -12.20 4.86
C ALA A 63 4.25 -11.58 3.54
N HIS A 64 5.16 -12.26 2.85
CA HIS A 64 5.62 -11.84 1.53
C HIS A 64 4.50 -11.95 0.47
N ARG A 65 3.73 -13.04 0.47
CA ARG A 65 2.55 -13.21 -0.41
C ARG A 65 1.53 -12.09 -0.22
N LEU A 66 1.22 -11.72 1.02
CA LEU A 66 0.35 -10.59 1.33
C LEU A 66 0.93 -9.29 0.78
N ASN A 67 2.21 -9.00 1.03
CA ASN A 67 2.85 -7.79 0.51
C ASN A 67 2.76 -7.71 -1.03
N LEU A 68 3.00 -8.83 -1.74
CA LEU A 68 2.82 -8.89 -3.19
C LEU A 68 1.36 -8.66 -3.61
N ALA A 69 0.38 -9.23 -2.89
CA ALA A 69 -1.04 -8.99 -3.13
C ALA A 69 -1.38 -7.50 -3.14
N LEU A 70 -0.95 -6.81 -2.09
CA LEU A 70 -1.22 -5.39 -1.90
C LEU A 70 -0.50 -4.55 -2.95
N GLN A 71 0.72 -4.91 -3.32
CA GLN A 71 1.48 -4.22 -4.37
C GLN A 71 0.78 -4.28 -5.72
N ASP A 72 0.33 -5.47 -6.13
CA ASP A 72 -0.28 -5.65 -7.44
C ASP A 72 -1.64 -4.94 -7.49
N ALA A 73 -2.46 -5.06 -6.44
CA ALA A 73 -3.73 -4.35 -6.34
C ALA A 73 -3.54 -2.81 -6.41
N CYS A 74 -2.53 -2.27 -5.72
CA CYS A 74 -2.24 -0.83 -5.75
C CYS A 74 -1.72 -0.34 -7.11
N LYS A 75 -0.98 -1.18 -7.85
CA LYS A 75 -0.44 -0.80 -9.17
C LYS A 75 -1.51 -0.75 -10.25
N ASP A 76 -2.55 -1.57 -10.14
CA ASP A 76 -3.62 -1.69 -11.14
C ASP A 76 -4.55 -0.47 -11.17
N ILE A 77 -4.71 0.22 -10.04
CA ILE A 77 -5.62 1.35 -9.89
C ILE A 77 -4.86 2.66 -10.03
N THR A 78 -5.21 3.45 -11.05
CA THR A 78 -4.44 4.65 -11.44
C THR A 78 -4.40 5.70 -10.34
N GLU A 79 -5.54 5.97 -9.70
CA GLU A 79 -5.66 6.95 -8.63
C GLU A 79 -4.81 6.56 -7.43
N VAL A 80 -4.89 5.30 -7.00
CA VAL A 80 -4.06 4.74 -5.92
C VAL A 80 -2.58 4.84 -6.28
N ARG A 81 -2.18 4.41 -7.48
CA ARG A 81 -0.80 4.48 -7.95
C ARG A 81 -0.27 5.91 -7.96
N ASN A 82 -1.08 6.87 -8.40
CA ASN A 82 -0.74 8.29 -8.40
C ASN A 82 -0.54 8.82 -6.98
N THR A 83 -1.47 8.52 -6.06
CA THR A 83 -1.37 8.92 -4.65
C THR A 83 -0.11 8.34 -3.99
N LEU A 84 0.21 7.07 -4.23
CA LEU A 84 1.44 6.45 -3.73
C LEU A 84 2.70 7.12 -4.31
N GLY A 85 2.67 7.46 -5.60
CA GLY A 85 3.75 8.23 -6.24
C GLY A 85 3.94 9.60 -5.59
N GLN A 86 2.85 10.30 -5.30
CA GLN A 86 2.87 11.60 -4.61
C GLN A 86 3.40 11.50 -3.18
N ILE A 87 3.00 10.48 -2.41
CA ILE A 87 3.55 10.18 -1.07
C ILE A 87 5.08 10.03 -1.14
N ASN A 88 5.58 9.26 -2.11
CA ASN A 88 7.00 9.08 -2.30
C ASN A 88 7.71 10.38 -2.73
N SER A 89 7.08 11.20 -3.57
CA SER A 89 7.61 12.53 -3.95
C SER A 89 7.70 13.49 -2.76
N ILE A 90 6.72 13.48 -1.84
CA ILE A 90 6.76 14.25 -0.59
C ILE A 90 7.98 13.85 0.23
N TYR A 91 8.14 12.55 0.49
CA TYR A 91 9.27 12.04 1.25
C TYR A 91 10.60 12.45 0.63
N ASN A 92 10.81 12.15 -0.65
CA ASN A 92 12.09 12.42 -1.32
C ASN A 92 12.42 13.92 -1.38
N LEU A 93 11.41 14.79 -1.51
CA LEU A 93 11.64 16.23 -1.56
C LEU A 93 12.06 16.79 -0.20
N ILE A 94 11.38 16.39 0.88
CA ILE A 94 11.58 16.92 2.23
C ILE A 94 12.78 16.24 2.90
N GLU A 95 12.80 14.91 2.95
CA GLU A 95 13.84 14.10 3.62
C GLU A 95 15.13 14.02 2.79
N GLY A 96 15.07 14.26 1.49
CA GLY A 96 16.24 14.30 0.62
C GLY A 96 17.15 15.52 0.86
N SER A 97 16.79 16.44 1.77
CA SER A 97 17.62 17.59 2.13
C SER A 97 17.48 17.94 3.60
N THR A 98 18.60 17.94 4.33
CA THR A 98 18.65 18.34 5.75
C THR A 98 18.06 19.72 6.00
N LYS A 99 18.24 20.66 5.06
CA LYS A 99 17.65 22.01 5.15
C LYS A 99 16.13 22.00 5.05
N ARG A 100 15.56 21.17 4.17
CA ARG A 100 14.10 21.06 3.97
C ARG A 100 13.45 20.28 5.10
N HIS A 101 14.08 19.21 5.56
CA HIS A 101 13.68 18.49 6.77
C HIS A 101 13.64 19.42 8.00
N TYR A 102 14.65 20.28 8.17
CA TYR A 102 14.64 21.27 9.27
C TYR A 102 13.47 22.25 9.19
N ILE A 103 13.07 22.70 8.00
CA ILE A 103 11.87 23.54 7.82
C ILE A 103 10.62 22.78 8.27
N PHE A 104 10.49 21.53 7.85
CA PHE A 104 9.39 20.66 8.23
C PHE A 104 9.30 20.47 9.75
N GLU A 105 10.39 20.10 10.41
CA GLU A 105 10.47 19.92 11.87
C GLU A 105 10.09 21.20 12.62
N LYS A 106 10.59 22.35 12.18
CA LYS A 106 10.26 23.65 12.77
C LYS A 106 8.76 23.96 12.68
N LEU A 107 8.13 23.66 11.54
CA LEU A 107 6.70 23.86 11.34
C LEU A 107 5.86 22.86 12.13
N GLN A 108 6.30 21.61 12.26
CA GLN A 108 5.66 20.61 13.12
C GLN A 108 5.59 21.09 14.56
N ILE A 109 6.73 21.52 15.13
CA ILE A 109 6.81 22.05 16.50
C ILE A 109 5.87 23.25 16.67
N LYS A 110 5.85 24.18 15.70
CA LYS A 110 4.98 25.36 15.73
C LYS A 110 3.49 25.00 15.72
N SER A 111 3.13 23.94 15.01
CA SER A 111 1.75 23.43 14.92
C SER A 111 1.31 22.56 16.11
N ASN A 112 2.18 22.35 17.11
CA ASN A 112 1.98 21.36 18.19
C ASN A 112 1.67 19.95 17.66
N ASN A 113 2.15 19.61 16.46
CA ASN A 113 1.96 18.28 15.89
C ASN A 113 3.03 17.34 16.47
N SER A 114 2.58 16.36 17.27
CA SER A 114 3.46 15.39 17.93
C SER A 114 3.88 14.23 17.04
N SER A 115 3.47 14.19 15.75
CA SER A 115 3.86 13.15 14.81
C SER A 115 5.28 13.43 14.29
N LEU A 116 6.30 12.84 14.92
CA LEU A 116 7.67 13.35 14.83
C LEU A 116 8.39 13.15 13.48
N THR A 117 7.91 12.32 12.54
CA THR A 117 8.64 12.07 11.28
C THR A 117 7.77 11.64 10.10
N LEU A 118 8.17 12.08 8.90
CA LEU A 118 7.72 11.45 7.65
C LEU A 118 8.41 10.09 7.49
N LYS A 119 7.62 9.07 7.18
CA LYS A 119 8.14 7.71 7.03
C LYS A 119 8.41 7.40 5.56
N TYR A 120 9.55 6.74 5.32
CA TYR A 120 9.94 6.32 3.99
C TYR A 120 8.89 5.40 3.36
N PHE A 121 8.66 5.60 2.06
CA PHE A 121 7.88 4.70 1.22
C PHE A 121 8.69 3.42 0.91
N GLY A 122 8.92 2.60 1.93
CA GLY A 122 9.61 1.31 1.84
C GLY A 122 8.68 0.12 2.09
N ASP A 123 9.23 -0.99 2.61
CA ASP A 123 8.50 -2.26 2.82
C ASP A 123 7.24 -2.13 3.71
N THR A 124 7.14 -1.08 4.53
CA THR A 124 6.00 -0.81 5.42
C THR A 124 5.13 0.35 4.91
N ARG A 125 4.55 0.18 3.72
CA ARG A 125 3.69 1.16 2.99
C ARG A 125 2.63 1.85 3.86
N TRP A 126 2.04 1.14 4.82
CA TRP A 126 1.04 1.68 5.74
C TRP A 126 1.55 2.87 6.55
N SER A 127 2.81 2.80 7.01
CA SER A 127 3.38 3.76 7.93
C SER A 127 3.64 5.10 7.24
N SER A 128 4.02 5.06 5.95
CA SER A 128 4.16 6.25 5.11
C SER A 128 2.82 6.97 4.89
N CYS A 129 1.75 6.23 4.57
CA CYS A 129 0.42 6.80 4.35
C CYS A 129 -0.10 7.50 5.62
N VAL A 130 -0.01 6.83 6.77
CA VAL A 130 -0.38 7.40 8.07
C VAL A 130 0.45 8.66 8.36
N SER A 131 1.77 8.60 8.18
CA SER A 131 2.64 9.75 8.45
C SER A 131 2.32 10.96 7.58
N VAL A 132 2.00 10.77 6.29
CA VAL A 132 1.60 11.86 5.39
C VAL A 132 0.23 12.42 5.77
N LEU A 133 -0.71 11.56 6.15
CA LEU A 133 -2.05 11.99 6.55
C LEU A 133 -2.01 12.81 7.85
N GLU A 134 -1.26 12.37 8.85
CA GLU A 134 -1.10 13.07 10.14
C GLU A 134 -0.35 14.40 10.01
N ASN A 135 0.51 14.52 9.00
CA ASN A 135 1.33 15.72 8.77
C ASN A 135 0.84 16.55 7.58
N TYR A 136 -0.34 16.26 7.02
CA TYR A 136 -0.76 16.82 5.74
C TYR A 136 -0.74 18.36 5.72
N GLU A 137 -1.30 19.01 6.74
CA GLU A 137 -1.30 20.48 6.86
C GLU A 137 0.13 21.04 6.93
N VAL A 138 0.97 20.43 7.77
CA VAL A 138 2.37 20.84 7.95
C VAL A 138 3.16 20.65 6.65
N ILE A 139 2.88 19.59 5.90
CA ILE A 139 3.48 19.34 4.58
C ILE A 139 3.08 20.45 3.61
N LEU A 140 1.81 20.84 3.56
CA LEU A 140 1.35 21.93 2.69
C LEU A 140 2.11 23.23 2.97
N ASP A 141 2.26 23.60 4.24
CA ASP A 141 2.99 24.81 4.62
C ASP A 141 4.50 24.69 4.40
N THR A 142 5.06 23.51 4.62
CA THR A 142 6.47 23.21 4.32
C THR A 142 6.76 23.39 2.83
N LEU A 143 5.89 22.90 1.94
CA LEU A 143 6.06 23.06 0.50
C LEU A 143 5.98 24.53 0.07
N LYS A 144 5.11 25.32 0.70
CA LYS A 144 5.06 26.78 0.48
C LYS A 144 6.37 27.44 0.92
N GLU A 145 6.88 27.14 2.11
CA GLU A 145 8.13 27.71 2.61
C GLU A 145 9.34 27.32 1.75
N ILE A 146 9.44 26.04 1.35
CA ILE A 146 10.51 25.59 0.45
C ILE A 146 10.46 26.36 -0.87
N ASN A 147 9.27 26.57 -1.46
CA ASN A 147 9.13 27.31 -2.70
C ASN A 147 9.53 28.80 -2.58
N LEU A 148 9.38 29.40 -1.40
CA LEU A 148 9.83 30.78 -1.16
C LEU A 148 11.36 30.88 -1.15
N ILE A 149 12.04 29.86 -0.62
CA ILE A 149 13.50 29.81 -0.48
C ILE A 149 14.17 29.32 -1.78
N ASP A 150 13.58 28.31 -2.42
CA ASP A 150 14.10 27.63 -3.61
C ASP A 150 12.98 27.50 -4.67
N LYS A 151 12.82 28.55 -5.48
CA LYS A 151 11.82 28.61 -6.56
C LYS A 151 12.04 27.58 -7.67
N ASN A 152 13.24 27.02 -7.78
CA ASN A 152 13.57 25.98 -8.76
C ASN A 152 13.29 24.57 -8.21
N SER A 153 12.87 24.45 -6.95
CA SER A 153 12.47 23.17 -6.37
C SER A 153 11.17 22.64 -6.98
N MET A 154 10.95 21.33 -6.84
CA MET A 154 9.69 20.68 -7.19
C MET A 154 8.57 20.92 -6.15
N ALA A 155 8.76 21.82 -5.19
CA ALA A 155 7.84 22.01 -4.06
C ALA A 155 6.48 22.55 -4.48
N PHE A 156 6.44 23.59 -5.32
CA PHE A 156 5.17 24.17 -5.77
C PHE A 156 4.39 23.26 -6.73
N PRO A 157 5.01 22.61 -7.73
CA PRO A 157 4.33 21.57 -8.51
C PRO A 157 3.75 20.45 -7.64
N LEU A 158 4.52 19.99 -6.64
CA LEU A 158 4.05 18.97 -5.71
C LEU A 158 2.87 19.48 -4.87
N TYR A 159 2.95 20.70 -4.35
CA TYR A 159 1.85 21.35 -3.61
C TYR A 159 0.56 21.36 -4.44
N LEU A 160 0.60 21.84 -5.68
CA LEU A 160 -0.58 21.85 -6.56
C LEU A 160 -1.12 20.45 -6.85
N SER A 161 -0.27 19.43 -6.85
CA SER A 161 -0.68 18.06 -7.09
C SER A 161 -1.39 17.44 -5.89
N ILE A 162 -0.97 17.79 -4.66
CA ILE A 162 -1.48 17.20 -3.42
C ILE A 162 -2.57 18.05 -2.76
N PHE A 163 -2.67 19.35 -3.08
CA PHE A 163 -3.73 20.26 -2.66
C PHE A 163 -4.99 20.03 -3.52
N LYS A 164 -5.52 18.80 -3.48
CA LYS A 164 -6.66 18.34 -4.27
C LYS A 164 -7.47 17.35 -3.45
N PHE A 165 -8.80 17.40 -3.58
CA PHE A 165 -9.70 16.46 -2.89
C PHE A 165 -9.33 14.99 -3.15
N ASP A 166 -9.05 14.64 -4.41
CA ASP A 166 -8.69 13.28 -4.79
C ASP A 166 -7.48 12.76 -4.00
N PHE A 167 -6.44 13.59 -3.80
CA PHE A 167 -5.25 13.17 -3.07
C PHE A 167 -5.59 12.80 -1.62
N ILE A 168 -6.28 13.69 -0.89
CA ILE A 168 -6.66 13.46 0.51
C ILE A 168 -7.61 12.27 0.63
N PHE A 169 -8.58 12.15 -0.28
CA PHE A 169 -9.52 11.05 -0.31
C PHE A 169 -8.79 9.72 -0.48
N TYR A 170 -7.97 9.57 -1.53
CA TYR A 170 -7.26 8.31 -1.78
C TYR A 170 -6.17 8.03 -0.73
N LEU A 171 -5.58 9.05 -0.11
CA LEU A 171 -4.67 8.90 1.03
C LEU A 171 -5.38 8.30 2.26
N ASP A 172 -6.57 8.79 2.62
CA ASP A 172 -7.36 8.25 3.73
C ASP A 172 -7.91 6.84 3.40
N VAL A 173 -8.23 6.58 2.13
CA VAL A 173 -8.60 5.25 1.62
C VAL A 173 -7.45 4.26 1.82
N LEU A 174 -6.25 4.61 1.35
CA LEU A 174 -5.04 3.77 1.51
C LEU A 174 -4.72 3.53 2.97
N THR A 175 -4.78 4.59 3.80
CA THR A 175 -4.52 4.49 5.25
C THR A 175 -5.45 3.48 5.92
N ARG A 176 -6.75 3.51 5.58
CA ARG A 176 -7.73 2.57 6.12
C ARG A 176 -7.44 1.13 5.70
N PHE A 177 -7.22 0.87 4.41
CA PHE A 177 -6.97 -0.49 3.93
C PHE A 177 -5.67 -1.07 4.46
N PHE A 178 -4.62 -0.26 4.43
CA PHE A 178 -3.34 -0.70 4.95
C PHE A 178 -3.41 -1.03 6.44
N ASN A 179 -4.14 -0.26 7.25
CA ASN A 179 -4.35 -0.59 8.67
C ASN A 179 -5.05 -1.94 8.87
N ILE A 180 -6.08 -2.25 8.09
CA ILE A 180 -6.77 -3.55 8.15
C ILE A 180 -5.83 -4.68 7.76
N THR A 181 -5.10 -4.53 6.65
CA THR A 181 -4.18 -5.57 6.16
C THR A 181 -2.93 -5.71 7.03
N ASN A 182 -2.54 -4.66 7.77
CA ASN A 182 -1.41 -4.69 8.68
C ASN A 182 -1.66 -5.63 9.87
N ILE A 183 -2.91 -5.77 10.31
CA ILE A 183 -3.29 -6.75 11.34
C ILE A 183 -2.93 -8.16 10.87
N LEU A 184 -3.35 -8.53 9.64
CA LEU A 184 -2.98 -9.80 9.03
C LEU A 184 -1.46 -9.93 8.86
N SER A 185 -0.79 -8.87 8.40
CA SER A 185 0.66 -8.86 8.21
C SER A 185 1.43 -9.15 9.51
N ILE A 186 1.00 -8.57 10.63
CA ILE A 186 1.60 -8.80 11.95
C ILE A 186 1.35 -10.25 12.37
N GLU A 187 0.11 -10.74 12.25
CA GLU A 187 -0.25 -12.10 12.65
C GLU A 187 0.58 -13.16 11.89
N LEU A 188 0.74 -12.98 10.58
CA LEU A 188 1.54 -13.86 9.72
C LEU A 188 3.05 -13.88 10.04
N GLN A 189 3.52 -12.95 10.88
CA GLN A 189 4.92 -12.87 11.31
C GLN A 189 5.11 -13.30 12.77
N THR A 190 4.05 -13.71 13.47
CA THR A 190 4.15 -14.18 14.85
C THR A 190 4.83 -15.56 14.90
N ILE A 191 5.58 -15.80 15.97
CA ILE A 191 6.23 -17.09 16.22
C ILE A 191 5.23 -18.24 16.46
N ASN A 192 3.99 -17.91 16.81
CA ASN A 192 2.93 -18.86 17.14
C ASN A 192 1.92 -19.05 15.99
N LEU A 193 2.27 -18.63 14.77
CA LEU A 193 1.40 -18.74 13.61
C LEU A 193 0.99 -20.21 13.37
N ASP A 194 -0.31 -20.47 13.41
CA ASP A 194 -0.88 -21.73 12.97
C ASP A 194 -1.14 -21.70 11.46
N TYR A 195 -0.33 -22.45 10.72
CA TYR A 195 -0.41 -22.55 9.25
C TYR A 195 -1.76 -23.09 8.77
N SER A 196 -2.46 -23.89 9.57
CA SER A 196 -3.79 -24.41 9.21
C SER A 196 -4.87 -23.31 9.21
N ASN A 197 -4.67 -22.24 9.99
CA ASN A 197 -5.62 -21.14 10.13
C ASN A 197 -5.31 -19.93 9.22
N VAL A 198 -4.18 -19.94 8.51
CA VAL A 198 -3.76 -18.82 7.65
C VAL A 198 -4.83 -18.43 6.62
N LYS A 199 -5.50 -19.41 6.02
CA LYS A 199 -6.60 -19.15 5.08
C LYS A 199 -7.77 -18.44 5.77
N GLN A 200 -8.16 -18.90 6.94
CA GLN A 200 -9.25 -18.30 7.71
C GLN A 200 -8.92 -16.86 8.14
N LEU A 201 -7.65 -16.58 8.48
CA LEU A 201 -7.19 -15.22 8.77
C LEU A 201 -7.29 -14.30 7.55
N ALA A 202 -6.91 -14.79 6.37
CA ALA A 202 -7.07 -14.05 5.12
C ALA A 202 -8.54 -13.80 4.78
N ASP A 203 -9.40 -14.83 4.88
CA ASP A 203 -10.84 -14.71 4.65
C ASP A 203 -11.50 -13.72 5.62
N SER A 204 -11.10 -13.73 6.89
CA SER A 204 -11.58 -12.77 7.90
C SER A 204 -11.16 -11.34 7.57
N THR A 205 -9.95 -11.15 7.05
CA THR A 205 -9.44 -9.85 6.59
C THR A 205 -10.23 -9.35 5.39
N ILE A 206 -10.52 -10.22 4.43
CA ILE A 206 -11.36 -9.91 3.25
C ILE A 206 -12.77 -9.51 3.70
N ASN A 207 -13.39 -10.27 4.61
CA ASN A 207 -14.71 -9.94 5.13
C ASN A 207 -14.72 -8.55 5.80
N CYS A 208 -13.68 -8.22 6.57
CA CYS A 208 -13.52 -6.89 7.16
C CYS A 208 -13.42 -5.78 6.09
N LEU A 209 -12.67 -6.00 5.01
CA LEU A 209 -12.58 -5.05 3.90
C LEU A 209 -13.93 -4.85 3.20
N VAL A 210 -14.64 -5.94 2.90
CA VAL A 210 -15.95 -5.91 2.21
C VAL A 210 -17.02 -5.21 3.05
N GLU A 211 -16.97 -5.33 4.37
CA GLU A 211 -17.88 -4.60 5.27
C GLU A 211 -17.85 -3.08 5.04
N TYR A 212 -16.69 -2.51 4.68
CA TYR A 212 -16.55 -1.09 4.41
C TYR A 212 -17.24 -0.61 3.13
N LYS A 213 -17.65 -1.53 2.24
CA LYS A 213 -18.49 -1.19 1.07
C LYS A 213 -19.90 -0.77 1.47
N LYS A 214 -20.37 -1.08 2.69
CA LYS A 214 -21.73 -0.70 3.12
C LYS A 214 -21.87 0.82 3.15
N THR A 215 -22.98 1.32 2.59
CA THR A 215 -23.26 2.75 2.42
C THR A 215 -23.03 3.57 3.69
N LYS A 216 -23.44 3.06 4.87
CA LYS A 216 -23.23 3.74 6.16
C LYS A 216 -21.76 4.09 6.44
N PHE A 217 -20.82 3.21 6.08
CA PHE A 217 -19.40 3.43 6.33
C PHE A 217 -18.83 4.41 5.32
N PHE A 218 -19.22 4.26 4.05
CA PHE A 218 -18.83 5.20 3.00
C PHE A 218 -19.35 6.61 3.28
N GLU A 219 -20.61 6.78 3.70
CA GLU A 219 -21.18 8.09 4.05
C GLU A 219 -20.37 8.78 5.16
N LYS A 220 -20.05 8.06 6.23
CA LYS A 220 -19.20 8.59 7.30
C LYS A 220 -17.81 8.96 6.79
N PHE A 221 -17.24 8.13 5.92
CA PHE A 221 -15.92 8.35 5.33
C PHE A 221 -15.89 9.56 4.39
N TRP A 222 -16.90 9.69 3.53
CA TRP A 222 -17.11 10.80 2.62
C TRP A 222 -17.24 12.12 3.37
N ASN A 223 -18.14 12.17 4.36
CA ASN A 223 -18.38 13.39 5.14
C ASN A 223 -17.14 13.83 5.93
N LYS A 224 -16.33 12.89 6.43
CA LYS A 224 -15.03 13.18 7.05
C LYS A 224 -14.09 13.89 6.05
N ASN A 225 -13.97 13.37 4.84
CA ASN A 225 -13.07 13.92 3.81
C ASN A 225 -13.58 15.26 3.26
N ILE A 226 -14.89 15.44 3.09
CA ILE A 226 -15.49 16.74 2.74
C ILE A 226 -15.21 17.77 3.82
N LYS A 227 -15.38 17.41 5.10
CA LYS A 227 -15.07 18.31 6.21
C LYS A 227 -13.59 18.73 6.18
N LEU A 228 -12.68 17.77 6.08
CA LEU A 228 -11.24 18.04 5.99
C LEU A 228 -10.90 18.95 4.81
N ALA A 229 -11.47 18.71 3.63
CA ALA A 229 -11.25 19.56 2.46
C ALA A 229 -11.74 21.00 2.68
N ASN A 230 -12.92 21.18 3.27
CA ASN A 230 -13.44 22.50 3.61
C ASN A 230 -12.58 23.23 4.64
N ASP A 231 -12.16 22.53 5.70
CA ASP A 231 -11.32 23.10 6.76
C ASP A 231 -9.97 23.61 6.19
N LEU A 232 -9.47 22.98 5.11
CA LEU A 232 -8.23 23.34 4.41
C LEU A 232 -8.42 24.26 3.21
N GLY A 233 -9.66 24.61 2.85
CA GLY A 233 -9.96 25.41 1.66
C GLY A 233 -9.63 24.71 0.34
N ILE A 234 -9.70 23.38 0.29
CA ILE A 234 -9.52 22.58 -0.92
C ILE A 234 -10.86 22.48 -1.66
N ASP A 235 -10.82 22.70 -2.98
CA ASP A 235 -12.01 22.61 -3.83
C ASP A 235 -12.67 21.23 -3.73
N LEU A 236 -13.98 21.24 -3.49
CA LEU A 236 -14.78 20.02 -3.41
C LEU A 236 -14.96 19.38 -4.79
N PRO A 237 -15.13 18.05 -4.85
CA PRO A 237 -15.36 17.35 -6.10
C PRO A 237 -16.66 17.86 -6.74
N SER A 238 -16.59 18.19 -8.03
CA SER A 238 -17.71 18.72 -8.80
C SER A 238 -18.12 17.75 -9.90
N ASN A 239 -19.41 17.76 -10.24
CA ASN A 239 -19.92 16.88 -11.29
C ASN A 239 -19.21 17.18 -12.62
N PRO A 240 -18.80 16.15 -13.37
CA PRO A 240 -18.13 16.35 -14.65
C PRO A 240 -19.01 17.16 -15.58
N ARG A 241 -18.40 18.14 -16.26
CA ARG A 241 -19.12 19.02 -17.18
C ARG A 241 -19.67 18.19 -18.33
N ILE A 242 -20.99 18.05 -18.39
CA ILE A 242 -21.67 17.39 -19.50
C ILE A 242 -21.44 18.23 -20.77
N LYS A 243 -20.69 17.68 -21.73
CA LYS A 243 -20.56 18.30 -23.06
C LYS A 243 -21.91 18.15 -23.76
N LYS A 244 -22.67 19.24 -23.87
CA LYS A 244 -23.92 19.25 -24.64
C LYS A 244 -23.63 18.74 -26.05
N LYS A 245 -24.33 17.68 -26.47
CA LYS A 245 -24.28 17.24 -27.87
C LYS A 245 -24.72 18.40 -28.78
N PRO A 246 -24.08 18.59 -29.94
CA PRO A 246 -24.56 19.55 -30.93
C PRO A 246 -26.03 19.25 -31.27
N LYS A 247 -26.87 20.28 -31.38
CA LYS A 247 -28.33 20.17 -31.60
C LYS A 247 -28.76 19.24 -32.75
N ARG A 248 -27.85 18.94 -33.68
CA ARG A 248 -28.05 18.09 -34.85
C ARG A 248 -28.11 16.58 -34.52
N PHE A 249 -27.77 16.20 -33.29
CA PHE A 249 -27.67 14.81 -32.83
C PHE A 249 -28.50 14.54 -31.56
N ILE A 250 -29.51 15.37 -31.28
CA ILE A 250 -30.40 15.21 -30.13
C ILE A 250 -31.66 14.51 -30.62
N ASP A 251 -31.77 13.20 -30.37
CA ASP A 251 -33.05 12.50 -30.43
C ASP A 251 -33.84 12.84 -29.16
N GLU A 252 -35.13 13.16 -29.31
CA GLU A 252 -35.99 13.73 -28.26
C GLU A 252 -36.20 12.80 -27.03
N ASP A 253 -35.80 11.53 -27.12
CA ASP A 253 -36.08 10.50 -26.09
C ASP A 253 -34.90 10.15 -25.14
N ASN A 254 -33.73 10.77 -25.28
CA ASN A 254 -32.61 10.50 -24.36
C ASN A 254 -32.47 11.58 -23.29
N GLN A 255 -33.17 11.43 -22.16
CA GLN A 255 -32.84 12.15 -20.93
C GLN A 255 -31.41 11.78 -20.50
N GLU A 256 -30.45 12.69 -20.69
CA GLU A 256 -29.08 12.52 -20.19
C GLU A 256 -29.11 12.34 -18.66
N LYS A 257 -28.82 11.13 -18.17
CA LYS A 257 -28.69 10.87 -16.72
C LYS A 257 -27.63 11.80 -16.14
N SER A 258 -28.01 12.58 -15.13
CA SER A 258 -27.07 13.39 -14.36
C SER A 258 -26.06 12.46 -13.67
N ILE A 259 -24.78 12.70 -13.93
CA ILE A 259 -23.69 11.96 -13.27
C ILE A 259 -23.48 12.55 -11.88
N ASP A 260 -23.64 11.74 -10.82
CA ASP A 260 -23.30 12.10 -9.43
C ASP A 260 -21.84 11.74 -9.13
N ILE A 261 -21.02 12.76 -8.84
CA ILE A 261 -19.61 12.58 -8.49
C ILE A 261 -19.40 11.73 -7.22
N LYS A 262 -20.35 11.76 -6.29
CA LYS A 262 -20.30 10.94 -5.09
C LYS A 262 -20.48 9.47 -5.43
N GLU A 263 -21.38 9.16 -6.35
CA GLU A 263 -21.60 7.80 -6.85
C GLU A 263 -20.38 7.28 -7.62
N ILE A 264 -19.77 8.10 -8.48
CA ILE A 264 -18.50 7.73 -9.14
C ILE A 264 -17.42 7.42 -8.10
N THR A 265 -17.26 8.30 -7.11
CA THR A 265 -16.24 8.13 -6.09
C THR A 265 -16.51 6.89 -5.23
N PHE A 266 -17.78 6.59 -4.93
CA PHE A 266 -18.18 5.36 -4.26
C PHE A 266 -17.82 4.12 -5.07
N ASN A 267 -18.08 4.14 -6.38
CA ASN A 267 -17.73 3.03 -7.26
C ASN A 267 -16.21 2.81 -7.34
N SER A 268 -15.42 3.89 -7.43
CA SER A 268 -13.95 3.82 -7.35
C SER A 268 -13.49 3.24 -6.01
N TYR A 269 -14.07 3.70 -4.91
CA TYR A 269 -13.79 3.19 -3.57
C TYR A 269 -14.08 1.67 -3.44
N CYS A 270 -15.22 1.22 -3.94
CA CYS A 270 -15.58 -0.19 -3.97
C CYS A 270 -14.64 -1.02 -4.86
N LEU A 271 -14.24 -0.48 -6.01
CA LEU A 271 -13.31 -1.15 -6.92
C LEU A 271 -11.96 -1.43 -6.23
N ILE A 272 -11.45 -0.49 -5.42
CA ILE A 272 -10.23 -0.69 -4.65
C ILE A 272 -10.39 -1.85 -3.66
N ILE A 273 -11.51 -1.88 -2.93
CA ILE A 273 -11.80 -2.97 -1.99
C ILE A 273 -11.84 -4.32 -2.72
N ASP A 274 -12.52 -4.38 -3.86
CA ASP A 274 -12.69 -5.61 -4.62
C ASP A 274 -11.35 -6.11 -5.17
N LYS A 275 -10.51 -5.22 -5.69
CA LYS A 275 -9.18 -5.57 -6.20
C LYS A 275 -8.24 -6.06 -5.10
N VAL A 276 -8.20 -5.37 -3.96
CA VAL A 276 -7.38 -5.81 -2.80
C VAL A 276 -7.88 -7.16 -2.28
N SER A 277 -9.20 -7.31 -2.12
CA SER A 277 -9.80 -8.56 -1.63
C SER A 277 -9.53 -9.73 -2.57
N LEU A 278 -9.66 -9.53 -3.88
CA LEU A 278 -9.37 -10.53 -4.89
C LEU A 278 -7.88 -10.92 -4.88
N ALA A 279 -6.98 -9.94 -4.83
CA ALA A 279 -5.54 -10.20 -4.80
C ALA A 279 -5.11 -11.00 -3.55
N ILE A 280 -5.71 -10.71 -2.39
CA ILE A 280 -5.49 -11.50 -1.17
C ILE A 280 -6.06 -12.91 -1.38
N LYS A 281 -7.28 -13.04 -1.87
CA LYS A 281 -7.93 -14.33 -2.08
C LYS A 281 -7.11 -15.25 -2.99
N GLU A 282 -6.76 -14.79 -4.19
CA GLU A 282 -5.98 -15.57 -5.16
C GLU A 282 -4.64 -16.03 -4.57
N ARG A 283 -3.96 -15.14 -3.85
CA ARG A 283 -2.66 -15.42 -3.24
C ARG A 283 -2.74 -16.22 -1.96
N PHE A 284 -3.88 -16.52 -1.39
CA PHE A 284 -4.02 -17.41 -0.23
C PHE A 284 -4.77 -18.71 -0.58
N GLU A 285 -5.46 -18.76 -1.72
CA GLU A 285 -6.06 -19.97 -2.30
C GLU A 285 -5.07 -20.79 -3.13
N SER A 286 -4.06 -20.16 -3.75
CA SER A 286 -3.05 -20.89 -4.50
C SER A 286 -2.29 -21.84 -3.57
N SER A 287 -2.58 -23.13 -3.70
CA SER A 287 -1.95 -24.23 -2.97
C SER A 287 -0.50 -24.37 -3.43
N SER A 288 0.39 -23.62 -2.79
CA SER A 288 1.83 -23.89 -2.77
C SER A 288 2.20 -24.48 -1.41
N ILE A 289 1.70 -25.69 -1.20
CA ILE A 289 2.25 -26.72 -0.31
C ILE A 289 2.71 -27.85 -1.24
#